data_AF-A0A942FD37-F1
#
_entry.id   AF-A0A942FD37-F1
#
_cell.length_a   1.000
_cell.length_b   1.000
_cell.length_c   1.000
_cell.angle_alpha   90.00
_cell.angle_beta   90.00
_cell.angle_gamma   90.00
#
_symmetry.space_group_name_H-M   'P 1'
#
loop_
_entity.id
_entity.type
_entity.pdbx_description
1 polymer ?
#
loop_
_entity_poly.entity_id
_entity_poly.type
_entity_poly.pdbx_seq_one_letter_code
_entity_poly.pdbx_strand_id
1 'polypeptide(L)' 'TVNAVIPTAGTYTVTVYNLNMQVMANTATTTNSNSEVVQFNSSNWNLTAGNYVVVISGNGVVYKSRITAQ' A
#
# COMPACT_ATOMS: atom_id res chain seq x y z
N THR A 1 -7.03 6.76 -0.01
CA THR A 1 -6.38 6.24 -1.24
C THR A 1 -4.89 6.48 -1.20
N VAL A 2 -4.07 5.48 -1.58
CA VAL A 2 -2.61 5.62 -1.76
C VAL A 2 -2.28 5.40 -3.23
N ASN A 3 -1.56 6.32 -3.83
CA ASN A 3 -1.02 6.15 -5.19
C ASN A 3 0.46 5.81 -5.07
N ALA A 4 0.91 4.77 -5.76
CA ALA A 4 2.32 4.43 -5.86
C ALA A 4 2.71 4.21 -7.32
N VAL A 5 3.85 4.76 -7.70
CA VAL A 5 4.47 4.47 -9.00
C VAL A 5 5.24 3.17 -8.85
N ILE A 6 4.82 2.14 -9.56
CA ILE A 6 5.45 0.83 -9.53
C ILE A 6 6.39 0.72 -10.74
N PRO A 7 7.71 0.64 -10.54
CA PRO A 7 8.68 0.75 -11.62
C PRO A 7 8.73 -0.48 -12.54
N THR A 8 8.23 -1.63 -12.09
CA THR A 8 8.33 -2.91 -12.80
C THR A 8 7.03 -3.71 -12.70
N ALA A 9 6.67 -4.42 -13.77
CA ALA A 9 5.53 -5.35 -13.75
C ALA A 9 5.75 -6.50 -12.75
N GLY A 10 4.70 -6.93 -12.07
CA GLY A 10 4.66 -8.14 -11.23
C GLY A 10 3.82 -7.98 -9.98
N THR A 11 3.99 -8.88 -9.01
CA THR A 11 3.14 -8.93 -7.82
C THR A 11 3.74 -8.13 -6.68
N TYR A 12 2.89 -7.28 -6.09
CA TYR A 12 3.21 -6.41 -4.97
C TYR A 12 2.26 -6.68 -3.81
N THR A 13 2.80 -6.72 -2.61
CA THR A 13 2.02 -6.75 -1.37
C THR A 13 1.93 -5.35 -0.80
N VAL A 14 0.74 -4.95 -0.41
CA VAL A 14 0.48 -3.72 0.33
C VAL A 14 0.11 -4.09 1.75
N THR A 15 0.88 -3.60 2.71
CA THR A 15 0.64 -3.80 4.13
C THR A 15 0.47 -2.45 4.81
N VAL A 16 -0.62 -2.31 5.56
CA VAL A 16 -0.94 -1.10 6.32
C VAL A 16 -0.65 -1.37 7.79
N TYR A 17 0.11 -0.48 8.41
CA TYR A 17 0.49 -0.55 9.82
C TYR A 17 -0.08 0.63 10.58
N ASN A 18 -0.57 0.40 11.81
CA ASN A 18 -0.78 1.48 12.75
C ASN A 18 0.56 1.98 13.33
N LEU A 19 0.52 3.06 14.11
CA LEU A 19 1.73 3.65 14.71
C LEU A 19 2.44 2.73 15.72
N ASN A 20 1.75 1.69 16.21
CA ASN A 20 2.32 0.65 17.07
C ASN A 20 2.91 -0.52 16.26
N MET A 21 3.06 -0.36 14.94
CA MET A 21 3.54 -1.37 13.99
C MET A 21 2.67 -2.63 13.90
N GLN A 22 1.40 -2.57 14.26
CA GLN A 22 0.46 -3.68 14.06
C GLN A 22 -0.10 -3.64 12.65
N VAL A 23 -0.22 -4.81 12.01
CA VAL A 23 -0.82 -4.94 10.67
C VAL A 23 -2.33 -4.75 10.77
N MET A 24 -2.82 -3.77 10.03
CA MET A 24 -4.24 -3.38 9.98
C MET A 24 -4.93 -3.88 8.71
N ALA A 25 -4.18 -3.96 7.61
CA ALA A 25 -4.66 -4.49 6.33
C ALA A 25 -3.49 -5.08 5.54
N ASN A 26 -3.79 -6.11 4.75
CA ASN A 26 -2.85 -6.71 3.81
C ASN A 26 -3.60 -7.06 2.52
N THR A 27 -3.11 -6.55 1.39
CA THR A 27 -3.71 -6.81 0.06
C THR A 27 -2.61 -7.00 -0.96
N ALA A 28 -2.75 -7.97 -1.87
CA ALA A 28 -1.87 -8.10 -3.02
C ALA A 28 -2.45 -7.40 -4.25
N THR A 29 -1.57 -6.92 -5.12
CA THR A 29 -1.92 -6.45 -6.45
C THR A 29 -0.89 -6.98 -7.45
N THR A 30 -1.28 -7.04 -8.72
CA THR A 30 -0.37 -7.38 -9.81
C THR A 30 -0.38 -6.22 -10.79
N THR A 31 0.80 -5.68 -11.09
CA THR A 31 0.99 -4.69 -12.15
C THR A 31 1.41 -5.38 -13.43
N ASN A 32 0.88 -4.90 -14.55
CA ASN A 32 1.09 -5.53 -15.85
C ASN A 32 2.14 -4.77 -16.67
N SER A 33 2.45 -3.53 -16.25
CA SER A 33 3.34 -2.63 -16.96
C SER A 33 4.40 -2.03 -16.03
N ASN A 34 5.52 -1.65 -16.63
CA ASN A 34 6.54 -0.86 -15.94
C ASN A 34 6.06 0.59 -15.79
N SER A 35 6.41 1.24 -14.67
CA SER A 35 6.02 2.61 -14.33
C SER A 35 4.52 2.86 -14.24
N GLU A 36 3.74 1.84 -13.85
CA GLU A 36 2.30 1.94 -13.66
C GLU A 36 1.98 2.69 -12.35
N VAL A 37 1.05 3.66 -12.40
CA VAL A 37 0.50 4.27 -11.18
C VAL A 37 -0.60 3.36 -10.66
N VAL A 38 -0.32 2.67 -9.56
CA VAL A 38 -1.32 1.83 -8.91
C VAL A 38 -2.00 2.61 -7.81
N GLN A 39 -3.33 2.62 -7.88
CA GLN A 39 -4.18 3.21 -6.86
C GLN A 39 -4.65 2.12 -5.90
N PHE A 40 -4.22 2.22 -4.65
CA PHE A 40 -4.70 1.38 -3.55
C PHE A 40 -5.83 2.12 -2.85
N ASN A 41 -7.05 1.64 -3.06
CA ASN A 41 -8.22 2.25 -2.44
C ASN A 41 -8.33 1.77 -0.98
N SER A 42 -8.35 2.73 -0.06
CA SER A 42 -8.42 2.48 1.38
C SER A 42 -9.82 2.09 1.84
N SER A 43 -10.82 2.14 0.96
CA SER A 43 -12.22 1.84 1.28
C SER A 43 -12.46 0.40 1.78
N ASN A 44 -11.56 -0.54 1.47
CA ASN A 44 -11.64 -1.92 1.96
C ASN A 44 -10.78 -2.15 3.21
N TRP A 45 -9.99 -1.16 3.61
CA TRP A 45 -9.21 -1.24 4.84
C TRP A 45 -10.12 -0.73 5.95
N ASN A 46 -10.59 -1.65 6.80
CA ASN A 46 -11.38 -1.31 7.99
C ASN A 46 -10.48 -0.61 9.03
N LEU A 47 -10.10 0.63 8.72
CA LEU A 47 -9.23 1.47 9.52
C LEU A 47 -10.11 2.38 10.38
N THR A 48 -9.83 2.40 11.68
CA THR A 48 -10.35 3.46 12.55
C THR A 48 -9.74 4.81 12.18
N ALA A 49 -10.36 5.92 12.57
CA ALA A 49 -9.77 7.24 12.36
C ALA A 49 -8.37 7.32 13.00
N GLY A 50 -7.38 7.81 12.26
CA GLY A 50 -6.00 7.85 12.73
C GLY A 50 -4.94 7.82 11.63
N ASN A 51 -3.67 7.78 12.05
CA ASN A 51 -2.52 7.76 11.15
C ASN A 51 -1.97 6.35 10.94
N TYR A 52 -1.61 6.05 9.71
CA TYR A 52 -1.11 4.73 9.30
C TYR A 52 0.10 4.87 8.37
N VAL A 53 0.92 3.82 8.37
CA VAL A 53 2.03 3.65 7.43
C VAL A 53 1.63 2.58 6.42
N VAL A 54 1.70 2.90 5.13
CA VAL A 54 1.46 1.96 4.05
C VAL A 54 2.80 1.56 3.46
N VAL A 55 3.07 0.26 3.43
CA VAL A 55 4.26 -0.32 2.82
C VAL A 55 3.84 -1.13 1.62
N ILE A 56 4.43 -0.86 0.46
CA ILE A 56 4.22 -1.62 -0.76
C ILE A 56 5.54 -2.29 -1.10
N SER A 57 5.55 -3.61 -1.20
CA SER A 57 6.77 -4.39 -1.43
C SER A 57 6.56 -5.48 -2.46
N GLY A 58 7.50 -5.63 -3.39
CA GLY A 58 7.46 -6.64 -4.44
C GLY A 58 8.61 -6.43 -5.43
N ASN A 59 9.07 -7.50 -6.08
CA ASN A 59 10.13 -7.44 -7.10
C ASN A 59 11.40 -6.64 -6.66
N GLY A 60 11.80 -6.77 -5.39
CA GLY A 60 12.96 -6.05 -4.84
C GLY A 60 12.75 -4.56 -4.55
N VAL A 61 11.55 -4.03 -4.78
CA VAL A 61 11.19 -2.63 -4.52
C VAL A 61 10.41 -2.52 -3.22
N VAL A 62 10.67 -1.46 -2.44
CA VAL A 62 9.90 -1.10 -1.25
C VAL A 62 9.52 0.37 -1.33
N TYR A 63 8.23 0.65 -1.29
CA TYR A 63 7.67 1.99 -1.18
C TYR A 63 6.99 2.16 0.18
N LYS A 64 7.14 3.34 0.77
CA LYS A 64 6.53 3.68 2.07
C LYS A 64 5.80 5.01 1.94
N SER A 65 4.58 5.06 2.44
CA SER A 65 3.77 6.27 2.51
C SER A 65 3.02 6.36 3.84
N ARG A 66 2.53 7.56 4.16
CA ARG A 66 1.69 7.81 5.33
C ARG A 66 0.30 8.23 4.87
N ILE A 67 -0.72 7.72 5.55
CA ILE A 67 -2.11 8.12 5.34
C ILE A 67 -2.78 8.47 6.66
N THR A 68 -3.81 9.29 6.57
CA THR A 68 -4.74 9.55 7.68
C THR A 68 -6.11 9.04 7.25
N ALA A 69 -6.65 8.08 7.99
CA ALA A 69 -8.05 7.68 7.87
C ALA A 69 -8.92 8.69 8.64
N GLN A 70 -10.00 9.15 8.01
CA GLN A 70 -10.99 10.06 8.58
C GLN A 70 -12.25 9.29 8.97
#